data_AF-A0A370KJ57-F1
#
_entry.id   AF-A0A370KJ57-F1
#
_cell.length_a   1.000
_cell.length_b   1.000
_cell.length_c   1.000
_cell.angle_alpha   90.00
_cell.angle_beta   90.00
_cell.angle_gamma   90.00
#
_symmetry.space_group_name_H-M   'P 1'
#
loop_
_entity.id
_entity.type
_entity.pdbx_description
1 polymer ?
#
loop_
_entity_poly.entity_id
_entity_poly.type
_entity_poly.pdbx_seq_one_letter_code
_entity_poly.pdbx_strand_id
1 'polypeptide(L)' 'MQLRAIEISHADRLSACREKLEEAVYQIIEGNKVLDFTPTEIAMAIADIADDFILAASRKRAATH' A
#
# COMPACT_ATOMS: atom_id res chain seq x y z
N MET A 1 -34.63 1.82 -15.38
CA MET A 1 -34.11 1.40 -14.06
C MET A 1 -32.91 2.26 -13.74
N GLN A 2 -32.97 3.11 -12.71
CA GLN A 2 -31.78 3.82 -12.23
C GLN A 2 -30.91 2.80 -11.50
N LEU A 3 -29.74 2.49 -12.08
CA LEU A 3 -28.69 1.73 -11.41
C LEU A 3 -28.27 2.55 -10.18
N ARG A 4 -28.62 2.08 -8.98
CA ARG A 4 -28.06 2.65 -7.75
C ARG A 4 -26.55 2.48 -7.84
N ALA A 5 -25.82 3.59 -7.76
CA ALA A 5 -24.36 3.53 -7.66
C ALA A 5 -24.02 2.64 -6.46
N ILE A 6 -23.33 1.53 -6.71
CA ILE A 6 -22.83 0.69 -5.64
C ILE A 6 -21.75 1.53 -4.95
N GLU A 7 -22.06 2.07 -3.78
CA GLU A 7 -21.06 2.69 -2.93
C GLU A 7 -20.13 1.59 -2.43
N ILE A 8 -18.98 1.45 -3.10
CA ILE A 8 -17.93 0.53 -2.68
C ILE A 8 -17.37 1.06 -1.37
N SER A 9 -17.39 0.23 -0.32
CA SER A 9 -16.88 0.63 0.99
C SER A 9 -15.38 0.95 0.90
N HIS A 10 -14.89 1.78 1.83
CA HIS A 10 -13.45 2.08 1.88
C HIS A 10 -12.61 0.80 2.05
N ALA A 11 -13.11 -0.17 2.83
CA ALA A 11 -12.45 -1.45 3.04
C ALA A 11 -12.35 -2.27 1.74
N ASP A 12 -13.43 -2.36 0.97
CA ASP A 12 -13.44 -3.10 -0.30
C ASP A 12 -12.50 -2.46 -1.33
N ARG A 13 -12.43 -1.12 -1.35
CA ARG A 13 -11.47 -0.39 -2.20
C ARG A 13 -10.02 -0.67 -1.81
N LEU A 14 -9.72 -0.75 -0.52
CA LEU A 14 -8.38 -1.10 -0.03
C LEU A 14 -8.02 -2.55 -0.36
N SER A 15 -8.96 -3.49 -0.20
CA SER A 15 -8.74 -4.90 -0.57
C SER A 15 -8.44 -5.04 -2.05
N ALA A 16 -9.25 -4.44 -2.92
CA ALA A 16 -9.02 -4.45 -4.37
C ALA A 16 -7.70 -3.75 -4.77
N CYS A 17 -7.27 -2.76 -4.01
CA CYS A 17 -5.96 -2.13 -4.19
C CYS A 17 -4.83 -3.10 -3.84
N ARG A 18 -4.92 -3.79 -2.70
CA ARG A 18 -3.93 -4.79 -2.25
C ARG A 18 -3.78 -5.90 -3.28
N GLU A 19 -4.88 -6.47 -3.76
CA GLU A 19 -4.87 -7.54 -4.76
C GLU A 19 -4.09 -7.17 -6.03
N LYS A 20 -4.22 -5.92 -6.50
CA LYS A 20 -3.51 -5.44 -7.70
C LYS A 20 -2.02 -5.17 -7.48
N LEU A 21 -1.60 -4.96 -6.24
CA LEU A 21 -0.23 -4.60 -5.89
C LEU A 21 0.57 -5.78 -5.34
N GLU A 22 -0.10 -6.80 -4.80
CA GLU A 22 0.53 -7.90 -4.08
C GLU A 22 1.62 -8.60 -4.89
N GLU A 23 1.35 -8.94 -6.16
CA GLU A 23 2.34 -9.59 -7.03
C GLU A 23 3.57 -8.71 -7.27
N ALA A 24 3.37 -7.41 -7.56
CA ALA A 24 4.47 -6.49 -7.78
C ALA A 24 5.32 -6.28 -6.52
N VAL A 25 4.68 -6.24 -5.34
CA VAL A 25 5.37 -6.12 -4.06
C VAL A 25 6.19 -7.39 -3.77
N TYR A 26 5.65 -8.58 -4.01
CA TYR A 26 6.43 -9.82 -3.85
C TYR A 26 7.60 -9.89 -4.84
N GLN A 27 7.42 -9.46 -6.09
CA GLN A 27 8.53 -9.35 -7.04
C GLN A 27 9.62 -8.38 -6.57
N ILE A 28 9.29 -7.31 -5.84
CA ILE A 28 10.29 -6.41 -5.25
C ILE A 28 11.03 -7.09 -4.10
N ILE A 29 10.29 -7.79 -3.23
CA ILE A 29 10.83 -8.49 -2.05
C ILE A 29 11.76 -9.65 -2.47
N GLU A 30 11.37 -10.43 -3.47
CA GLU A 30 12.07 -11.63 -3.91
C GLU A 30 13.05 -11.38 -5.08
N GLY A 31 12.72 -10.43 -5.95
CA GLY A 31 13.39 -10.22 -7.23
C GLY A 31 14.62 -9.32 -7.18
N ASN A 32 14.76 -8.48 -6.15
CA ASN A 32 15.93 -7.63 -6.02
C ASN A 32 17.11 -8.39 -5.37
N LYS A 33 17.93 -9.01 -6.22
CA LYS A 33 19.34 -9.37 -5.90
C LYS A 33 20.25 -8.14 -5.69
N VAL A 34 19.67 -6.94 -5.69
CA VAL A 34 20.38 -5.65 -5.74
C VAL A 34 20.96 -5.28 -4.37
N LEU A 35 20.60 -5.99 -3.30
CA LEU A 35 20.98 -5.61 -1.95
C LEU A 35 21.37 -6.85 -1.13
N ASP A 36 22.42 -6.73 -0.31
CA ASP A 36 22.91 -7.75 0.64
C ASP A 36 21.93 -8.02 1.81
N PHE A 37 20.64 -7.77 1.60
CA PHE A 37 19.58 -7.91 2.60
C PHE A 37 18.71 -9.11 2.31
N THR A 38 18.19 -9.70 3.37
CA THR A 38 17.22 -10.79 3.28
C THR A 38 15.87 -10.28 2.75
N PRO A 39 15.06 -11.15 2.12
CA PRO A 39 13.69 -10.79 1.73
C PRO A 39 12.86 -10.24 2.90
N THR A 40 13.08 -10.75 4.11
CA THR A 40 12.42 -10.26 5.33
C THR A 40 12.81 -8.81 5.65
N GLU A 41 14.09 -8.47 5.59
CA GLU A 41 14.55 -7.09 5.81
C GLU A 41 14.01 -6.13 4.74
N ILE A 42 13.94 -6.57 3.49
CA ILE A 42 13.33 -5.80 2.40
C ILE A 42 11.84 -5.58 2.67
N ALA A 43 11.11 -6.62 3.09
CA ALA A 43 9.69 -6.50 3.44
C ALA A 43 9.46 -5.55 4.61
N MET A 44 10.32 -5.60 5.64
CA MET A 44 10.28 -4.67 6.78
C MET A 44 10.50 -3.22 6.32
N ALA A 45 11.51 -2.96 5.49
CA ALA A 45 11.77 -1.63 4.96
C ALA A 45 10.61 -1.08 4.11
N ILE A 46 9.97 -1.94 3.30
CA ILE A 46 8.77 -1.56 2.54
C ILE A 46 7.62 -1.15 3.47
N ALA A 47 7.41 -1.90 4.56
CA ALA A 47 6.37 -1.59 5.54
C ALA A 47 6.64 -0.24 6.23
N ASP A 48 7.87 0.00 6.70
CA ASP A 48 8.25 1.26 7.34
C ASP A 48 8.05 2.46 6.40
N ILE A 49 8.47 2.33 5.13
CA ILE A 49 8.28 3.39 4.12
C ILE A 49 6.79 3.67 3.86
N ALA A 50 5.96 2.62 3.82
CA ALA A 50 4.52 2.77 3.63
C ALA A 50 3.86 3.49 4.82
N ASP A 51 4.22 3.13 6.05
CA ASP A 51 3.73 3.77 7.27
C ASP A 51 4.13 5.26 7.32
N ASP A 52 5.38 5.59 6.99
CA ASP A 52 5.86 6.97 6.91
C ASP A 52 5.08 7.80 5.89
N PHE A 53 4.77 7.22 4.72
CA PHE A 53 3.96 7.87 3.69
C PHE A 53 2.53 8.14 4.18
N ILE A 54 1.89 7.15 4.81
CA ILE A 54 0.53 7.29 5.37
C ILE A 54 0.51 8.36 6.46
N LEU A 55 1.48 8.34 7.38
CA LEU A 55 1.62 9.33 8.44
C LEU A 55 1.84 10.73 7.87
N ALA A 56 2.70 10.89 6.85
CA ALA A 56 2.92 12.16 6.18
C ALA A 56 1.65 12.67 5.48
N ALA A 57 0.89 11.79 4.81
CA ALA A 57 -0.38 12.13 4.19
C ALA A 57 -1.44 12.55 5.22
N SER A 58 -1.49 11.88 6.37
CA SER A 58 -2.38 12.21 7.48
C SER A 58 -2.06 13.58 8.09
N ARG A 59 -0.79 13.87 8.34
CA ARG A 59 -0.34 15.19 8.84
C ARG A 59 -0.69 16.34 7.89
N LYS A 60 -0.58 16.13 6.57
CA LYS A 60 -0.99 17.12 5.56
C LYS A 60 -2.49 17.41 5.61
N ARG A 61 -3.32 16.39 5.83
CA ARG A 61 -4.77 16.58 5.99
C ARG A 61 -5.11 17.36 7.27
N ALA A 62 -4.40 17.10 8.37
CA ALA A 62 -4.60 17.83 9.62
C ALA A 62 -4.18 19.32 9.54
N ALA A 63 -3.19 19.66 8.72
CA ALA A 63 -2.73 21.05 8.54
C ALA A 63 -3.62 21.87 7.56
N THR A 64 -4.57 21.24 6.88
CA THR A 64 -5.47 21.90 5.91
C THR A 64 -6.88 22.12 6.49
N HIS A 65 -7.07 21.87 7.78
CA HIS A 65 -8.36 21.94 8.48
C HIS A 65 -8.26 22.86 9.70
#